data_AF-A0AA47ELN3-F1
#
_entry.id   AF-A0AA47ELN3-F1
#
_cell.length_a   1.000
_cell.length_b   1.000
_cell.length_c   1.000
_cell.angle_alpha   90.00
_cell.angle_beta   90.00
_cell.angle_gamma   90.00
#
_symmetry.space_group_name_H-M   'P 1'
#
loop_
_entity.id
_entity.type
_entity.pdbx_description
1 polymer ?
#
loop_
_entity_poly.entity_id
_entity_poly.type
_entity_poly.pdbx_seq_one_letter_code
_entity_poly.pdbx_strand_id
1 'polypeptide(L)'
;MDILEALVEIETKGTIQEQANKLFDEMYCYKKLIAGVNTKIQNKHYELVLDELYLMRTKYEVRSDYVKNQCCYLNKEIIETFSVIEEFVEFEDFIDLFELNADEIDKEESFYSNLLMNSGKIGMCVRTGLLQNEKIMCEMCEDV
;
A
#
# COMPACT_ATOMS: atom_id res chain seq x y z
N MET A 1 27.67 11.81 7.76
CA MET A 1 26.67 10.86 7.24
C MET A 1 25.40 11.25 7.93
N ASP A 2 24.59 12.04 7.23
CA ASP A 2 23.35 12.58 7.80
C ASP A 2 22.35 11.44 8.00
N ILE A 3 21.51 11.52 9.04
CA ILE A 3 20.43 10.54 9.27
C ILE A 3 19.52 10.41 8.04
N LEU A 4 19.41 11.48 7.24
CA LEU A 4 18.78 11.51 5.93
C LEU A 4 19.43 10.56 4.90
N GLU A 5 20.76 10.46 4.86
CA GLU A 5 21.45 9.49 4.00
C GLU A 5 21.18 8.05 4.47
N ALA A 6 21.05 7.83 5.78
CA ALA A 6 20.70 6.53 6.34
C ALA A 6 19.24 6.13 6.07
N LEU A 7 18.31 7.09 6.00
CA LEU A 7 16.92 6.88 5.55
C LEU A 7 16.82 6.56 4.06
N VAL A 8 17.81 6.98 3.26
CA VAL A 8 17.86 6.78 1.80
C VAL A 8 18.59 5.48 1.41
N GLU A 9 19.53 4.99 2.24
CA GLU A 9 20.31 3.78 1.96
C GLU A 9 19.89 2.56 2.79
N ILE A 10 18.65 2.08 2.59
CA ILE A 10 18.26 0.70 2.89
C ILE A 10 17.62 0.10 1.62
N GLU A 11 18.45 -0.64 0.87
CA GLU A 11 18.12 -1.58 -0.22
C GLU A 11 17.21 -1.10 -1.39
N THR A 12 17.77 -0.28 -2.29
CA THR A 12 17.50 -0.23 -3.76
C THR A 12 16.07 0.02 -4.32
N LYS A 13 15.02 0.28 -3.52
CA LYS A 13 13.63 0.47 -4.03
C LYS A 13 13.09 1.91 -4.07
N GLY A 14 13.86 2.89 -3.59
CA GLY A 14 13.44 4.29 -3.41
C GLY A 14 12.97 4.55 -1.98
N THR A 15 12.64 5.80 -1.65
CA THR A 15 12.19 6.17 -0.29
C THR A 15 10.86 5.51 0.06
N ILE A 16 10.51 5.41 1.34
CA ILE A 16 9.21 4.88 1.79
C ILE A 16 8.04 5.57 1.05
N GLN A 17 8.10 6.90 0.92
CA GLN A 17 7.09 7.69 0.20
C GLN A 17 7.02 7.31 -1.28
N GLU A 18 8.16 7.18 -1.96
CA GLU A 18 8.20 6.76 -3.37
C GLU A 18 7.66 5.35 -3.59
N GLN A 19 8.00 4.42 -2.69
CA GLN A 19 7.51 3.06 -2.72
C GLN A 19 6.00 3.02 -2.52
N ALA A 20 5.47 3.75 -1.53
CA ALA A 20 4.03 3.88 -1.32
C ALA A 20 3.32 4.45 -2.55
N ASN A 21 3.88 5.49 -3.16
CA ASN A 21 3.31 6.12 -4.35
C ASN A 21 3.21 5.14 -5.54
N LYS A 22 4.27 4.36 -5.78
CA LYS A 22 4.28 3.32 -6.83
C LYS A 22 3.25 2.24 -6.57
N LEU A 23 3.21 1.70 -5.35
CA LEU A 23 2.24 0.66 -4.96
C LEU A 23 0.81 1.16 -5.11
N PHE A 24 0.52 2.39 -4.67
CA PHE A 24 -0.78 3.01 -4.83
C PHE A 24 -1.21 3.09 -6.30
N ASP A 25 -0.33 3.60 -7.16
CA ASP A 25 -0.63 3.77 -8.59
C ASP A 25 -0.85 2.41 -9.28
N GLU A 26 -0.06 1.38 -8.93
CA GLU A 26 -0.26 0.01 -9.40
C GLU A 26 -1.59 -0.59 -8.94
N MET A 27 -1.93 -0.48 -7.64
CA MET A 27 -3.22 -0.94 -7.12
C MET A 27 -4.39 -0.29 -7.85
N TYR A 28 -4.32 1.02 -8.06
CA TYR A 28 -5.35 1.76 -8.77
C TYR A 28 -5.48 1.32 -10.24
N CYS A 29 -4.36 1.05 -10.90
CA CYS A 29 -4.33 0.51 -12.25
C CYS A 29 -5.04 -0.85 -12.33
N TYR A 30 -4.67 -1.81 -11.46
CA TYR A 30 -5.31 -3.14 -11.46
C TYR A 30 -6.79 -3.07 -11.11
N LYS A 31 -7.20 -2.22 -10.16
CA LYS A 31 -8.61 -1.98 -9.84
C LYS A 31 -9.41 -1.52 -11.06
N LYS A 32 -8.86 -0.59 -11.86
CA LYS A 32 -9.47 -0.13 -13.12
C LYS A 32 -9.55 -1.23 -14.16
N LEU A 33 -8.48 -2.01 -14.34
CA LEU A 33 -8.45 -3.11 -15.30
C LEU A 33 -9.50 -4.18 -14.97
N ILE A 34 -9.60 -4.59 -13.71
CA ILE A 34 -10.61 -5.54 -13.22
C ILE A 34 -12.01 -4.99 -13.47
N ALA A 35 -12.29 -3.74 -13.11
CA ALA A 35 -13.59 -3.11 -13.34
C ALA A 35 -13.95 -3.09 -14.84
N GLY A 36 -13.01 -2.71 -15.70
CA GLY A 36 -13.21 -2.69 -17.15
C GLY A 36 -13.47 -4.08 -17.75
N VAL A 37 -12.83 -5.12 -17.23
CA VAL A 37 -13.11 -6.52 -17.63
C VAL A 37 -14.49 -6.96 -17.14
N ASN A 38 -14.85 -6.64 -15.89
CA ASN A 38 -16.17 -6.97 -15.34
C ASN A 38 -17.31 -6.34 -16.16
N THR A 39 -17.18 -5.08 -16.57
CA THR A 39 -18.14 -4.42 -17.47
C THR A 39 -18.24 -5.15 -18.81
N LYS A 40 -17.12 -5.62 -19.38
CA LYS A 40 -17.12 -6.40 -20.63
C LYS A 40 -17.81 -7.77 -20.46
N ILE A 41 -17.62 -8.43 -19.32
CA ILE A 41 -18.28 -9.70 -19.00
C ILE A 41 -19.80 -9.50 -18.91
N GLN A 42 -20.26 -8.47 -18.18
CA GLN A 42 -21.68 -8.16 -18.01
C GLN A 42 -22.39 -7.85 -19.33
N ASN A 43 -21.68 -7.28 -20.31
CA ASN A 43 -22.25 -6.79 -21.56
C ASN A 43 -22.17 -7.79 -22.74
N LYS A 44 -21.76 -9.06 -22.54
CA LYS A 44 -21.58 -10.02 -23.64
C LYS A 44 -22.55 -11.23 -23.60
N HIS A 45 -23.05 -11.59 -24.79
CA HIS A 45 -23.94 -12.73 -25.07
C HIS A 45 -23.25 -13.94 -25.76
N TYR A 46 -21.93 -13.92 -25.97
CA TYR A 46 -21.22 -14.97 -26.72
C TYR A 46 -20.17 -15.68 -25.86
N GLU A 47 -20.42 -16.96 -25.56
CA GLU A 47 -19.64 -17.82 -24.65
C GLU A 47 -18.14 -17.91 -25.01
N LEU A 48 -17.79 -17.91 -26.31
CA LEU A 48 -16.40 -18.06 -26.78
C LEU A 48 -15.43 -16.96 -26.35
N VAL A 49 -15.91 -15.81 -25.85
CA VAL A 49 -15.04 -14.71 -25.36
C VAL A 49 -15.10 -14.56 -23.84
N LEU A 50 -15.98 -15.30 -23.15
CA LEU A 50 -16.12 -15.20 -21.70
C LEU A 50 -14.94 -15.83 -20.98
N ASP A 51 -14.48 -17.01 -21.42
CA ASP A 51 -13.35 -17.72 -20.78
C ASP A 51 -12.07 -16.87 -20.79
N GLU A 52 -11.78 -16.20 -21.91
CA GLU A 52 -10.63 -15.30 -22.01
C GLU A 52 -10.76 -14.08 -21.08
N LEU A 53 -11.96 -13.50 -20.97
CA LEU A 53 -12.22 -12.36 -20.09
C LEU A 53 -12.10 -12.77 -18.61
N TYR A 54 -12.60 -13.94 -18.23
CA TYR A 54 -12.41 -14.48 -16.88
C TYR A 54 -10.94 -14.73 -16.58
N LEU A 55 -10.19 -15.33 -17.52
CA LEU A 55 -8.75 -15.54 -17.36
C LEU A 55 -8.00 -14.22 -17.19
N MET A 56 -8.34 -13.18 -17.95
CA MET A 56 -7.76 -11.84 -17.78
C MET A 56 -8.09 -11.25 -16.41
N ARG A 57 -9.35 -11.36 -15.97
CA ARG A 57 -9.76 -10.89 -14.65
C ARG A 57 -8.93 -11.55 -13.55
N THR A 58 -8.83 -12.88 -13.58
CA THR A 58 -8.05 -13.66 -12.59
C THR A 58 -6.58 -13.26 -12.60
N LYS A 59 -5.97 -13.03 -13.77
CA LYS A 59 -4.58 -12.53 -13.84
C LYS A 59 -4.42 -11.17 -13.15
N TYR A 60 -5.36 -10.26 -13.35
CA TYR A 60 -5.33 -8.95 -12.68
C TYR A 60 -5.60 -9.05 -11.18
N GLU A 61 -6.49 -9.95 -10.74
CA GLU A 61 -6.73 -10.23 -9.32
C GLU A 61 -5.46 -10.75 -8.63
N VAL A 62 -4.78 -11.74 -9.22
CA VAL A 62 -3.50 -12.27 -8.71
C VAL A 62 -2.44 -11.18 -8.61
N ARG A 63 -2.33 -10.31 -9.62
CA ARG A 63 -1.39 -9.18 -9.59
C ARG A 63 -1.78 -8.14 -8.53
N SER A 64 -3.06 -7.85 -8.38
CA SER A 64 -3.54 -6.94 -7.34
C SER A 64 -3.21 -7.47 -5.95
N ASP A 65 -3.37 -8.77 -5.71
CA ASP A 65 -3.05 -9.38 -4.42
C ASP A 65 -1.54 -9.39 -4.15
N TYR A 66 -0.72 -9.60 -5.19
CA TYR A 66 0.73 -9.41 -5.07
C TYR A 66 1.09 -7.99 -4.60
N VAL A 67 0.47 -6.95 -5.19
CA VAL A 67 0.73 -5.56 -4.79
C VAL A 67 0.29 -5.30 -3.34
N LYS A 68 -0.86 -5.86 -2.89
CA LYS A 68 -1.27 -5.76 -1.48
C LYS A 68 -0.27 -6.41 -0.53
N ASN A 69 0.30 -7.55 -0.91
CA ASN A 69 1.37 -8.18 -0.13
C ASN A 69 2.63 -7.29 -0.09
N GLN A 70 2.95 -6.57 -1.16
CA GLN A 70 4.02 -5.57 -1.12
C GLN A 70 3.71 -4.43 -0.14
N CYS A 71 2.46 -4.01 0.00
CA CYS A 71 2.06 -3.07 1.06
C CYS A 71 2.30 -3.65 2.47
N CYS A 72 2.10 -4.96 2.68
CA CYS A 72 2.44 -5.59 3.96
C CYS A 72 3.94 -5.48 4.29
N TYR A 73 4.80 -5.71 3.30
CA TYR A 73 6.25 -5.56 3.47
C TYR A 73 6.63 -4.11 3.75
N LEU A 74 6.07 -3.16 3.00
CA LEU A 74 6.30 -1.73 3.24
C LEU A 74 5.85 -1.32 4.65
N ASN A 75 4.71 -1.80 5.13
CA ASN A 75 4.26 -1.51 6.49
C ASN A 75 5.25 -1.99 7.55
N LYS A 76 5.81 -3.19 7.36
CA LYS A 76 6.85 -3.70 8.24
C LYS A 76 8.06 -2.77 8.26
N GLU A 77 8.55 -2.37 7.08
CA GLU A 77 9.68 -1.45 6.94
C GLU A 77 9.40 -0.08 7.59
N ILE A 78 8.20 0.47 7.43
CA ILE A 78 7.77 1.72 8.07
C ILE A 78 7.85 1.59 9.60
N ILE A 79 7.24 0.56 10.17
CA ILE A 79 7.21 0.35 11.62
C ILE A 79 8.62 0.19 12.18
N GLU A 80 9.45 -0.63 11.53
CA GLU A 80 10.85 -0.83 11.92
C GLU A 80 11.64 0.49 11.82
N THR A 81 11.44 1.28 10.77
CA THR A 81 12.11 2.57 10.60
C THR A 81 11.70 3.56 11.67
N PHE A 82 10.40 3.74 11.89
CA PHE A 82 9.87 4.71 12.86
C PHE A 82 10.25 4.35 14.30
N SER A 83 10.33 3.06 14.64
CA SER A 83 10.82 2.62 15.94
C SER A 83 12.24 3.10 16.27
N VAL A 84 13.01 3.50 15.26
CA VAL A 84 14.36 4.03 15.42
C VAL A 84 14.39 5.55 15.31
N ILE A 85 13.69 6.14 14.33
CA ILE A 85 13.89 7.56 13.99
C ILE A 85 12.96 8.52 14.75
N GLU A 86 11.84 8.04 15.29
CA GLU A 86 10.77 8.90 15.82
C GLU A 86 11.23 9.76 17.02
N GLU A 87 12.17 9.26 17.82
CA GLU A 87 12.76 10.04 18.94
C GLU A 87 13.73 11.14 18.49
N PHE A 88 14.16 11.13 17.22
CA PHE A 88 15.23 11.99 16.70
C PHE A 88 14.78 12.94 15.59
N VAL A 89 13.58 12.75 15.04
CA VAL A 89 13.04 13.52 13.93
C VAL A 89 11.97 14.47 14.46
N GLU A 90 12.10 15.75 14.16
CA GLU A 90 11.09 16.74 14.51
C GLU A 90 9.79 16.45 13.74
N PHE A 91 8.65 16.73 14.37
CA PHE A 91 7.36 16.39 13.79
C PHE A 91 7.11 17.12 12.46
N GLU A 92 7.58 18.36 12.33
CA GLU A 92 7.52 19.15 11.10
C GLU A 92 8.27 18.50 9.94
N ASP A 93 9.47 17.95 10.20
CA ASP A 93 10.26 17.24 9.18
C ASP A 93 9.55 15.96 8.71
N PHE A 94 8.86 15.27 9.62
CA PHE A 94 8.02 14.11 9.28
C PHE A 94 6.86 14.49 8.35
N ILE A 95 6.15 15.59 8.65
CA ILE A 95 5.05 16.10 7.81
C ILE A 95 5.55 16.38 6.39
N ASP A 96 6.67 17.11 6.29
CA ASP A 96 7.24 17.51 5.01
C ASP A 96 7.75 16.30 4.22
N LEU A 97 8.45 15.37 4.86
CA LEU A 97 9.01 14.17 4.23
C LEU A 97 7.93 13.27 3.61
N PHE A 98 6.78 13.16 4.27
CA PHE A 98 5.67 12.31 3.83
C PHE A 98 4.54 13.08 3.12
N GLU A 99 4.73 14.38 2.88
CA GLU A 99 3.77 15.27 2.21
C GLU A 99 2.39 15.21 2.88
N LEU A 100 2.37 15.19 4.21
CA LEU A 100 1.14 15.02 4.98
C LEU A 100 0.36 16.33 5.07
N ASN A 101 -0.98 16.20 5.10
CA ASN A 101 -1.83 17.34 5.37
C ASN A 101 -1.82 17.66 6.87
N ALA A 102 -1.38 18.87 7.23
CA ALA A 102 -1.32 19.34 8.61
C ALA A 102 -2.69 19.31 9.33
N ASP A 103 -3.80 19.33 8.59
CA ASP A 103 -5.15 19.25 9.16
C ASP A 103 -5.58 17.81 9.51
N GLU A 104 -4.83 16.79 9.05
CA GLU A 104 -5.15 15.36 9.24
C GLU A 104 -4.24 14.66 10.26
N ILE A 105 -3.35 15.40 10.90
CA ILE A 105 -2.31 14.86 11.80
C ILE A 105 -2.52 15.32 13.24
N ASP A 106 -2.08 14.47 14.16
CA ASP A 106 -2.06 14.72 15.60
C ASP A 106 -0.64 14.46 16.13
N LYS A 107 -0.02 15.50 16.68
CA LYS A 107 1.34 15.39 17.25
C LYS A 107 1.40 14.56 18.54
N GLU A 108 0.26 14.29 19.17
CA GLU A 108 0.17 13.40 20.34
C GLU A 108 0.14 11.93 19.93
N GLU A 109 -0.10 11.66 18.63
CA GLU A 109 -0.09 10.32 18.04
C GLU A 109 1.28 9.98 17.44
N SER A 110 1.57 8.67 17.36
CA SER A 110 2.80 8.18 16.74
C SER A 110 2.87 8.54 15.24
N PHE A 111 4.07 8.56 14.66
CA PHE A 111 4.24 8.77 13.21
C PHE A 111 3.45 7.73 12.41
N TYR A 112 3.44 6.47 12.85
CA TYR A 112 2.69 5.41 12.18
C TYR A 112 1.17 5.61 12.29
N SER A 113 0.66 6.00 13.47
CA SER A 113 -0.75 6.36 13.67
C SER A 113 -1.18 7.48 12.71
N ASN A 114 -0.34 8.51 12.57
CA ASN A 114 -0.57 9.63 11.66
C ASN A 114 -0.62 9.18 10.19
N LEU A 115 0.31 8.32 9.75
CA LEU A 115 0.23 7.74 8.41
C LEU A 115 -1.04 6.91 8.22
N LEU A 116 -1.47 6.15 9.23
CA LEU A 116 -2.66 5.33 9.14
C LEU A 116 -3.94 6.15 8.93
N MET A 117 -4.02 7.35 9.50
CA MET A 117 -5.16 8.26 9.38
C MET A 117 -5.12 9.10 8.10
N ASN A 118 -3.92 9.33 7.55
CA ASN A 118 -3.73 10.16 6.37
C ASN A 118 -4.54 9.70 5.14
N SER A 119 -5.21 10.62 4.47
CA SER A 119 -6.05 10.32 3.29
C SER A 119 -5.24 10.11 2.00
N GLY A 120 -3.95 10.46 2.01
CA GLY A 120 -3.02 10.36 0.90
C GLY A 120 -2.60 8.93 0.52
N LYS A 121 -1.71 8.84 -0.48
CA LYS A 121 -1.27 7.57 -1.08
C LYS A 121 -0.57 6.66 -0.06
N ILE A 122 0.28 7.24 0.79
CA ILE A 122 0.96 6.48 1.84
C ILE A 122 -0.02 5.90 2.84
N GLY A 123 -0.96 6.69 3.35
CA GLY A 123 -1.97 6.18 4.27
C GLY A 123 -2.86 5.11 3.64
N MET A 124 -3.17 5.21 2.35
CA MET A 124 -3.88 4.15 1.63
C MET A 124 -3.06 2.86 1.52
N CYS A 125 -1.75 2.94 1.30
CA CYS A 125 -0.87 1.77 1.30
C CYS A 125 -0.80 1.14 2.69
N VAL A 126 -0.64 1.96 3.73
CA VAL A 126 -0.58 1.51 5.13
C VAL A 126 -1.86 0.77 5.52
N ARG A 127 -3.04 1.35 5.25
CA ARG A 127 -4.32 0.68 5.50
C ARG A 127 -4.47 -0.62 4.70
N THR A 128 -4.04 -0.62 3.44
CA THR A 128 -4.13 -1.82 2.59
C THR A 128 -3.26 -2.95 3.11
N GLY A 129 -2.03 -2.67 3.53
CA GLY A 129 -1.13 -3.65 4.12
C GLY A 129 -1.70 -4.25 5.42
N LEU A 130 -2.32 -3.43 6.26
CA LEU A 130 -2.99 -3.90 7.49
C LEU A 130 -4.17 -4.83 7.20
N LEU A 131 -5.08 -4.43 6.31
CA LEU A 131 -6.22 -5.27 5.91
C LEU A 131 -5.77 -6.58 5.27
N GLN A 132 -4.70 -6.55 4.48
CA GLN A 132 -4.15 -7.75 3.86
C GLN A 132 -3.49 -8.67 4.89
N ASN A 133 -2.79 -8.12 5.89
CA ASN A 133 -2.26 -8.90 7.01
C ASN A 133 -3.39 -9.59 7.80
N GLU A 134 -4.47 -8.86 8.11
CA GLU A 134 -5.65 -9.42 8.78
C GLU A 134 -6.24 -10.58 7.97
N LYS A 135 -6.40 -10.40 6.66
CA LYS A 135 -6.86 -11.46 5.76
C LYS A 135 -5.98 -12.71 5.82
N ILE A 136 -4.65 -12.54 5.71
CA ILE A 136 -3.70 -13.67 5.76
C ILE A 136 -3.79 -14.39 7.11
N MET A 137 -3.90 -13.65 8.22
CA MET A 137 -4.05 -14.24 9.55
C MET A 137 -5.34 -15.05 9.69
N CYS A 138 -6.45 -14.56 9.15
CA CYS A 138 -7.72 -15.28 9.14
C CYS A 138 -7.60 -16.59 8.33
N GLU A 139 -7.02 -16.54 7.13
CA GLU A 139 -6.81 -17.72 6.28
C GLU A 139 -5.93 -18.77 6.99
N MET A 140 -4.86 -18.33 7.66
CA MET A 140 -3.99 -19.23 8.44
C MET A 140 -4.69 -19.88 9.64
N CYS A 141 -5.66 -19.21 10.25
CA CYS A 141 -6.41 -19.73 11.40
C CYS A 141 -7.54 -20.68 10.97
N GLU A 142 -8.10 -20.52 9.77
CA GLU A 142 -9.13 -21.40 9.21
C GLU A 142 -8.55 -22.74 8.73
N ASP A 143 -7.25 -22.77 8.41
CA ASP A 143 -6.50 -23.97 8.00
C ASP A 143 -6.00 -24.85 9.18
N VAL A 144 -6.42 -24.55 10.43
CA VAL A 144 -6.08 -25.28 11.68
C VAL A 144 -7.28 -26.04 12.22
#